data_AF-A0A9E8LX60-F1
#
_entry.id   AF-A0A9E8LX60-F1
#
_cell.length_a   1.000
_cell.length_b   1.000
_cell.length_c   1.000
_cell.angle_alpha   90.00
_cell.angle_beta   90.00
_cell.angle_gamma   90.00
#
_symmetry.space_group_name_H-M   'P 1'
#
loop_
_entity.id
_entity.type
_entity.pdbx_description
1 polymer ?
#
loop_
_entity_poly.entity_id
_entity_poly.type
_entity_poly.pdbx_seq_one_letter_code
_entity_poly.pdbx_strand_id
1 'polypeptide(L)'
;MDSNEVISYEDCRLGKWYYGNVPNEVKNRQAFQEIEEPHKKLHEYAKHAIDYYKNNDLQNANEMYRKLVENSELVIEKLNQLSHE
;
A
#
# COMPACT_ATOMS: atom_id res chain seq x y z
N MET A 1 -9.27 17.31 -3.56
CA MET A 1 -8.33 16.19 -3.39
C MET A 1 -7.82 15.84 -4.76
N ASP A 2 -6.54 16.11 -5.01
CA ASP A 2 -5.90 15.75 -6.26
C ASP A 2 -5.33 14.34 -6.19
N SER A 3 -5.37 13.58 -7.27
CA SER A 3 -4.77 12.24 -7.33
C SER A 3 -3.25 12.31 -7.18
N ASN A 4 -2.64 13.45 -7.57
CA ASN A 4 -1.23 13.73 -7.36
C ASN A 4 -0.87 14.10 -5.90
N GLU A 5 -1.86 14.29 -5.01
CA GLU A 5 -1.62 14.43 -3.56
C GLU A 5 -1.42 13.07 -2.88
N VAL A 6 -1.70 11.96 -3.58
CA VAL A 6 -1.36 10.63 -3.07
C VAL A 6 0.15 10.49 -3.10
N ILE A 7 0.74 10.55 -1.90
CA ILE A 7 2.17 10.31 -1.68
C ILE A 7 2.53 8.95 -2.29
N SER A 8 3.67 8.85 -2.98
CA SER A 8 4.16 7.59 -3.54
C SER A 8 4.32 6.53 -2.45
N TYR A 9 4.14 5.25 -2.80
CA TYR A 9 4.39 4.14 -1.88
C TYR A 9 5.84 4.15 -1.36
N GLU A 10 6.81 4.66 -2.12
CA GLU A 10 8.20 4.77 -1.66
C GLU A 10 8.41 5.93 -0.68
N ASP A 11 7.68 7.04 -0.87
CA ASP A 11 7.83 8.27 -0.10
C ASP A 11 7.00 8.30 1.19
N CYS A 12 6.06 7.37 1.33
CA CYS A 12 5.28 7.22 2.55
C CYS A 12 6.15 6.70 3.70
N ARG A 13 5.65 6.80 4.95
CA ARG A 13 6.40 6.36 6.13
C ARG A 13 6.80 4.87 6.05
N LEU A 14 5.90 4.02 5.56
CA LEU A 14 6.18 2.58 5.38
C LEU A 14 7.21 2.36 4.27
N GLY A 15 7.10 3.04 3.13
CA GLY A 15 8.07 2.97 2.03
C GLY A 15 9.47 3.34 2.46
N LYS A 16 9.61 4.48 3.14
CA LYS A 16 10.89 4.95 3.69
C LYS A 16 11.53 3.95 4.65
N TRP A 17 10.72 3.23 5.42
CA TRP A 17 11.21 2.13 6.25
C TRP A 17 11.61 0.91 5.40
N TYR A 18 10.73 0.47 4.50
CA TYR A 18 10.92 -0.72 3.66
C TYR A 18 12.17 -0.64 2.78
N TYR A 19 12.36 0.47 2.06
CA TYR A 19 13.53 0.70 1.21
C TYR A 19 14.74 1.28 1.97
N GLY A 20 14.58 1.54 3.27
CA GLY A 20 15.61 2.10 4.12
C GLY A 20 16.66 1.08 4.56
N ASN A 21 17.39 1.47 5.61
CA ASN A 21 18.44 0.64 6.19
C ASN A 21 17.89 -0.39 7.19
N VAL A 22 17.07 -1.32 6.68
CA VAL A 22 16.58 -2.49 7.45
C VAL A 22 17.68 -3.58 7.47
N PRO A 23 17.96 -4.23 8.62
CA PRO A 23 18.94 -5.31 8.71
C PRO A 23 18.67 -6.45 7.72
N ASN A 24 19.72 -7.09 7.18
CA ASN A 24 19.57 -8.21 6.25
C ASN A 24 18.78 -9.38 6.84
N GLU A 25 18.90 -9.61 8.14
CA GLU A 25 18.16 -10.64 8.87
C GLU A 25 16.64 -10.44 8.78
N VAL A 26 16.19 -9.18 8.69
CA VAL A 26 14.77 -8.83 8.52
C VAL A 26 14.41 -8.78 7.03
N LYS A 27 15.27 -8.20 6.17
CA LYS A 27 15.02 -8.13 4.71
C LYS A 27 14.88 -9.50 4.04
N ASN A 28 15.54 -10.52 4.58
CA ASN A 28 15.49 -11.88 4.05
C ASN A 28 14.27 -12.68 4.53
N ARG A 29 13.45 -12.13 5.44
CA ARG A 29 12.22 -12.78 5.89
C ARG A 29 11.16 -12.68 4.81
N GLN A 30 10.45 -13.78 4.56
CA GLN A 30 9.39 -13.83 3.55
C GLN A 30 8.28 -12.83 3.85
N ALA A 31 7.85 -12.71 5.12
CA ALA A 31 6.85 -11.73 5.53
C ALA A 31 7.27 -10.29 5.22
N PHE A 32 8.56 -9.96 5.33
CA PHE A 32 9.06 -8.65 4.93
C PHE A 32 8.89 -8.43 3.42
N GLN A 33 9.37 -9.37 2.60
CA GLN A 33 9.32 -9.25 1.13
C GLN A 33 7.90 -9.14 0.59
N GLU A 34 6.95 -9.88 1.18
CA GLU A 34 5.54 -9.90 0.78
C GLU A 34 4.77 -8.60 1.09
N ILE A 35 5.35 -7.65 1.84
CA ILE A 35 4.73 -6.33 2.09
C ILE A 35 4.68 -5.48 0.81
N GLU A 36 5.68 -5.59 -0.07
CA GLU A 36 5.91 -4.62 -1.14
C GLU A 36 4.75 -4.52 -2.13
N GLU A 37 4.28 -5.66 -2.59
CA GLU A 37 3.25 -5.75 -3.62
C GLU A 37 1.88 -5.20 -3.15
N PRO A 38 1.30 -5.63 -2.01
CA PRO A 38 0.05 -5.05 -1.52
C PRO A 38 0.23 -3.56 -1.15
N HIS A 39 1.42 -3.15 -0.72
CA HIS A 39 1.73 -1.74 -0.47
C HIS A 39 1.75 -0.89 -1.75
N LYS A 40 2.33 -1.38 -2.85
CA LYS A 40 2.27 -0.70 -4.15
C LYS A 40 0.81 -0.57 -4.62
N LYS A 41 0.07 -1.67 -4.57
CA LYS A 41 -1.33 -1.76 -4.99
C LYS A 41 -2.25 -0.83 -4.23
N LEU A 42 -2.13 -0.72 -2.90
CA LEU A 42 -3.02 0.16 -2.12
C LEU A 42 -2.86 1.63 -2.53
N HIS A 43 -1.64 2.09 -2.83
CA HIS A 43 -1.39 3.44 -3.33
C HIS A 43 -1.93 3.64 -4.75
N GLU A 44 -1.76 2.66 -5.64
CA GLU A 44 -2.34 2.69 -6.99
C GLU A 44 -3.87 2.79 -6.94
N TYR A 45 -4.53 1.97 -6.12
CA TYR A 45 -5.97 2.00 -5.96
C TYR A 45 -6.47 3.30 -5.33
N ALA A 46 -5.72 3.91 -4.40
CA ALA A 46 -6.06 5.22 -3.85
C ALA A 46 -6.10 6.30 -4.95
N LYS A 47 -5.09 6.29 -5.81
CA LYS A 47 -4.99 7.19 -6.98
C LYS A 47 -6.17 6.98 -7.93
N HIS A 48 -6.45 5.73 -8.33
CA HIS A 48 -7.57 5.43 -9.22
C HIS A 48 -8.93 5.78 -8.58
N ALA A 49 -9.12 5.55 -7.28
CA ALA A 49 -10.34 5.92 -6.58
C ALA A 49 -10.61 7.43 -6.66
N ILE A 50 -9.57 8.26 -6.47
CA ILE A 50 -9.68 9.72 -6.60
C ILE A 50 -10.00 10.12 -8.04
N ASP A 51 -9.34 9.51 -9.03
CA ASP A 51 -9.57 9.82 -10.44
C ASP A 51 -11.00 9.46 -10.90
N TYR A 52 -11.51 8.30 -10.52
CA TYR A 52 -12.91 7.93 -10.77
C TYR A 52 -13.89 8.86 -10.06
N TYR A 53 -13.62 9.20 -8.79
CA TYR A 53 -14.45 10.13 -8.02
C TYR A 53 -14.53 11.51 -8.69
N LYS A 54 -13.40 12.05 -9.16
CA LYS A 54 -13.34 13.32 -9.91
C LYS A 54 -14.16 13.28 -11.20
N ASN A 55 -14.26 12.12 -11.83
CA ASN A 55 -15.04 11.91 -13.05
C ASN A 55 -16.52 11.57 -12.78
N ASN A 56 -16.99 11.69 -11.53
CA ASN A 56 -18.33 11.29 -11.09
C ASN A 56 -18.66 9.79 -11.29
N ASP A 57 -17.64 8.96 -11.49
CA ASP A 57 -17.77 7.51 -11.61
C ASP A 57 -17.68 6.87 -10.22
N LEU A 58 -18.76 7.00 -9.46
CA LEU A 58 -18.83 6.50 -8.09
C LEU A 58 -18.77 4.96 -8.01
N GLN A 59 -19.18 4.26 -9.07
CA GLN A 59 -19.13 2.79 -9.08
C GLN A 59 -17.68 2.31 -9.09
N ASN A 60 -16.87 2.80 -10.02
CA ASN A 60 -15.47 2.42 -10.10
C ASN A 60 -14.65 3.00 -8.94
N ALA A 61 -14.97 4.20 -8.45
CA ALA A 61 -14.34 4.76 -7.26
C ALA A 61 -14.52 3.84 -6.04
N ASN A 62 -15.74 3.32 -5.82
CA ASN A 62 -16.01 2.39 -4.74
C ASN A 62 -15.32 1.03 -4.92
N GLU A 63 -15.18 0.55 -6.16
CA GLU A 63 -14.42 -0.67 -6.42
C GLU A 63 -12.93 -0.50 -6.08
N MET A 64 -12.32 0.61 -6.49
CA MET A 64 -10.93 0.90 -6.14
C MET A 64 -10.75 1.06 -4.65
N TYR A 65 -11.72 1.70 -3.96
CA TYR A 65 -11.70 1.81 -2.50
C TYR A 65 -11.74 0.43 -1.81
N ARG A 66 -12.57 -0.51 -2.27
CA ARG A 66 -12.59 -1.88 -1.73
C ARG A 66 -11.23 -2.56 -1.90
N LYS A 67 -10.65 -2.49 -3.10
CA LYS A 67 -9.32 -3.05 -3.38
C LYS A 67 -8.22 -2.42 -2.54
N LEU A 68 -8.30 -1.10 -2.28
CA LEU A 68 -7.40 -0.40 -1.36
C LEU A 68 -7.48 -1.00 0.05
N VAL A 69 -8.69 -1.17 0.59
CA VAL A 69 -8.90 -1.72 1.94
C VAL A 69 -8.35 -3.15 2.04
N GLU A 70 -8.68 -4.01 1.07
CA GLU A 70 -8.17 -5.39 1.02
C GLU A 70 -6.63 -5.43 1.03
N ASN A 71 -5.97 -4.56 0.26
CA ASN A 71 -4.51 -4.52 0.21
C ASN A 71 -3.90 -3.89 1.48
N SER A 72 -4.60 -2.96 2.12
CA SER A 72 -4.20 -2.43 3.44
C SER A 72 -4.23 -3.52 4.51
N GLU A 73 -5.24 -4.39 4.50
CA GLU A 73 -5.34 -5.51 5.43
C GLU A 73 -4.19 -6.51 5.22
N LEU A 74 -3.86 -6.83 3.96
CA LEU A 74 -2.70 -7.67 3.63
C LEU A 74 -1.38 -7.07 4.14
N VAL A 75 -1.16 -5.76 3.97
CA VAL A 75 0.04 -5.10 4.51
C VAL A 75 0.12 -5.26 6.03
N ILE A 76 -0.99 -5.05 6.74
CA ILE A 76 -1.06 -5.19 8.20
C ILE A 76 -0.80 -6.64 8.62
N GLU A 77 -1.39 -7.61 7.92
CA GLU A 77 -1.15 -9.04 8.16
C GLU A 77 0.33 -9.38 8.06
N LYS A 78 1.01 -8.94 6.99
CA LYS A 78 2.44 -9.22 6.79
C LYS A 78 3.34 -8.51 7.81
N LEU A 79 2.99 -7.28 8.20
CA LEU A 79 3.68 -6.58 9.30
C LEU A 79 3.52 -7.30 10.64
N ASN A 80 2.33 -7.83 10.93
CA ASN A 80 2.08 -8.64 12.12
C ASN A 80 2.83 -9.97 12.05
N GLN A 81 2.85 -10.65 10.92
CA GLN A 81 3.63 -11.88 10.76
C GLN A 81 5.12 -11.61 11.02
N LEU A 82 5.66 -10.55 10.40
CA LEU A 82 7.06 -10.16 10.54
C LEU A 82 7.47 -9.87 12.01
N SER A 83 6.55 -9.33 12.82
CA SER A 83 6.82 -8.99 14.22
C SER A 83 6.83 -10.18 15.17
N HIS A 84 6.32 -11.34 14.73
CA HIS A 84 6.29 -12.58 15.51
C HIS A 84 7.33 -13.61 15.05
N GLU A 85 8.15 -13.26 14.05
CA GLU A 85 9.30 -14.05 13.57
C GLU A 85 10.60 -13.69 14.31
#